data_AF-A0A1I4NPM4-F1
#
_entry.id   AF-A0A1I4NPM4-F1
#
_cell.length_a   1.000
_cell.length_b   1.000
_cell.length_c   1.000
_cell.angle_alpha   90.00
_cell.angle_beta   90.00
_cell.angle_gamma   90.00
#
_symmetry.space_group_name_H-M   'P 1'
#
loop_
_entity.id
_entity.type
_entity.pdbx_description
1 polymer ?
#
loop_
_entity_poly.entity_id
_entity_poly.type
_entity_poly.pdbx_seq_one_letter_code
_entity_poly.pdbx_strand_id
1 'polypeptide(L)'
;MAFKLHIFGIVIIVIGVFIGIFFYGGVALIAVSIICGIFFMALGKIVELLEKIEQKLPDLSNSNTYQVQEYSVTSSDFDVYDSSNETYQFLTLDGNDYIQARVFKNYLDIKENTISFKLPSRVQQVFTKHDTYRLSVDVFSKDDIVFVKLASLGIHASQLGNSIVLSYSITIK
;
A
#
# COMPACT_ATOMS: atom_id res chain seq x y z
N MET A 1 3.55 14.33 17.99
CA MET A 1 3.32 15.79 17.85
C MET A 1 2.35 16.33 18.90
N ALA A 2 1.38 15.50 19.33
CA ALA A 2 0.38 15.81 20.35
C ALA A 2 0.92 16.34 21.71
N PHE A 3 2.04 15.81 22.20
CA PHE A 3 2.62 16.24 23.49
C PHE A 3 3.02 17.73 23.51
N LYS A 4 3.50 18.27 22.37
CA LYS A 4 3.87 19.68 22.25
C LYS A 4 2.66 20.61 22.30
N LEU A 5 1.54 20.21 21.69
CA LEU A 5 0.26 20.94 21.73
C LEU A 5 -0.32 20.98 23.15
N HIS A 6 -0.18 19.88 23.90
CA HIS A 6 -0.66 19.82 25.27
C HIS A 6 0.12 20.76 26.20
N ILE A 7 1.45 20.79 26.09
CA ILE A 7 2.31 21.73 26.83
C ILE A 7 1.97 23.18 26.47
N PHE A 8 1.79 23.47 25.17
CA PHE A 8 1.46 24.82 24.72
C PHE A 8 0.10 25.30 25.26
N GLY A 9 -0.90 24.43 25.30
CA GLY A 9 -2.20 24.71 25.92
C GLY A 9 -2.10 25.04 27.42
N ILE A 10 -1.30 24.29 28.18
CA ILE A 10 -1.06 24.56 29.61
C ILE A 10 -0.40 25.94 29.80
N VAL A 11 0.62 26.23 29.00
CA VAL A 11 1.37 27.50 29.08
C VAL A 11 0.45 28.70 28.80
N ILE A 12 -0.43 28.61 27.80
CA ILE A 12 -1.42 29.66 27.50
C ILE A 12 -2.35 29.90 28.69
N ILE A 13 -2.85 28.84 29.33
CA ILE A 13 -3.72 28.94 30.51
C ILE A 13 -2.96 29.62 31.66
N VAL A 14 -1.75 29.17 31.96
CA VAL A 14 -0.97 29.70 33.08
C VAL A 14 -0.64 31.18 32.87
N ILE A 15 -0.17 31.56 31.68
CA ILE A 15 0.17 32.96 31.36
C ILE A 15 -1.07 33.84 31.37
N GLY A 16 -2.16 33.38 30.75
CA GLY A 16 -3.40 34.14 30.66
C GLY A 16 -4.09 34.33 32.02
N VAL A 17 -4.04 33.33 32.89
CA VAL A 17 -4.51 33.43 34.28
C VAL A 17 -3.64 34.38 35.08
N PHE A 18 -2.30 34.28 34.95
CA PHE A 18 -1.39 35.21 35.62
C PHE A 18 -1.67 36.66 35.21
N ILE A 19 -1.66 36.96 33.91
CA ILE A 19 -1.93 38.31 33.40
C ILE A 19 -3.31 38.78 33.82
N GLY A 20 -4.34 37.93 33.74
CA GLY A 20 -5.69 38.31 34.11
C GLY A 20 -5.89 38.62 35.60
N ILE A 21 -5.07 38.07 36.49
CA ILE A 21 -5.11 38.40 37.93
C ILE A 21 -4.46 39.76 38.21
N PHE A 22 -3.44 40.16 37.45
CA PHE A 22 -2.69 41.42 37.67
C PHE A 22 -3.32 42.66 37.03
N PHE A 23 -4.34 42.52 36.16
CA PHE A 23 -4.96 43.64 35.44
C PHE A 23 -6.45 43.83 35.82
N TYR A 24 -6.86 45.08 36.09
CA TYR A 24 -8.26 45.44 36.31
C TYR A 24 -9.11 45.12 35.06
N GLY A 25 -10.15 44.30 35.21
CA GLY A 25 -10.96 43.79 34.09
C GLY A 25 -10.46 42.47 33.48
N GLY A 26 -9.43 41.84 34.09
CA GLY A 26 -8.81 40.63 33.57
C GLY A 26 -9.66 39.35 33.59
N VAL A 27 -10.88 39.39 34.15
CA VAL A 27 -11.82 38.24 34.13
C VAL A 27 -12.10 37.77 32.70
N ALA A 28 -12.24 38.71 31.74
CA ALA A 28 -12.42 38.36 30.33
C ALA A 28 -11.17 37.70 29.73
N LEU A 29 -9.97 38.17 30.09
CA LEU A 29 -8.70 37.57 29.66
C LEU A 29 -8.52 36.17 30.25
N ILE A 30 -8.89 35.95 31.51
CA ILE A 30 -8.90 34.62 32.13
C ILE A 30 -9.83 33.68 31.36
N ALA A 31 -11.06 34.13 31.08
CA ALA A 31 -12.04 33.32 30.36
C ALA A 31 -11.56 32.94 28.95
N VAL A 32 -11.03 33.90 28.17
CA VAL A 32 -10.51 33.64 26.83
C VAL A 32 -9.31 32.69 26.88
N SER A 33 -8.42 32.86 27.84
CA SER A 33 -7.22 32.03 27.99
C SER A 33 -7.55 30.59 28.36
N ILE A 34 -8.55 30.38 29.23
CA ILE A 34 -9.06 29.05 29.58
C ILE A 34 -9.70 28.39 28.36
N ILE A 35 -10.56 29.12 27.62
CA ILE A 35 -11.23 28.58 26.43
C ILE A 35 -10.20 28.19 25.36
N CYS A 36 -9.26 29.07 25.03
CA CYS A 36 -8.21 28.78 24.06
C CYS A 36 -7.31 27.62 24.51
N GLY A 37 -6.95 27.57 25.79
CA GLY A 37 -6.14 26.49 26.35
C GLY A 37 -6.82 25.12 26.27
N ILE A 38 -8.09 25.04 26.67
CA ILE A 38 -8.91 23.83 26.55
C ILE A 38 -9.04 23.41 25.08
N PHE A 39 -9.25 24.36 24.18
CA PHE A 39 -9.34 24.10 22.74
C PHE A 39 -8.06 23.46 22.19
N PHE A 40 -6.88 24.00 22.52
CA PHE A 40 -5.60 23.42 22.09
C PHE A 40 -5.34 22.04 22.71
N MET A 41 -5.73 21.82 23.96
CA MET A 41 -5.65 20.50 24.58
C MET A 41 -6.55 19.48 23.87
N ALA A 42 -7.78 19.85 23.54
CA ALA A 42 -8.72 19.01 22.81
C ALA A 42 -8.18 18.67 21.40
N LEU A 43 -7.59 19.65 20.72
CA LEU A 43 -6.91 19.43 19.44
C LEU A 43 -5.73 18.46 19.58
N GLY A 44 -4.93 18.60 20.64
CA GLY A 44 -3.86 17.65 20.97
C GLY A 44 -4.39 16.23 21.20
N LYS A 45 -5.55 16.07 21.84
CA LYS A 45 -6.20 14.76 22.02
C LYS A 45 -6.72 14.17 20.72
N ILE A 46 -7.27 14.99 19.84
CA ILE A 46 -7.69 14.58 18.50
C ILE A 46 -6.47 14.11 17.71
N VAL A 47 -5.36 14.86 17.72
CA VAL A 47 -4.11 14.45 17.07
C VAL A 47 -3.55 13.18 17.71
N GLU A 48 -3.59 13.02 19.04
CA GLU A 48 -3.17 11.78 19.71
C GLU A 48 -4.04 10.58 19.28
N LEU A 49 -5.35 10.78 19.13
CA LEU A 49 -6.27 9.76 18.61
C LEU A 49 -5.99 9.45 17.15
N LEU A 50 -5.72 10.45 16.31
CA LEU A 50 -5.31 10.28 14.92
C LEU A 50 -3.96 9.57 14.81
N GLU A 51 -2.95 9.94 15.60
CA GLU A 51 -1.65 9.26 15.68
C GLU A 51 -1.83 7.80 16.16
N LYS A 52 -2.72 7.53 17.12
CA LYS A 52 -3.05 6.17 17.56
C LYS A 52 -3.84 5.38 16.52
N ILE A 53 -4.72 6.04 15.77
CA ILE A 53 -5.43 5.42 14.65
C ILE A 53 -4.44 5.13 13.54
N GLU A 54 -3.52 6.03 13.21
CA GLU A 54 -2.44 5.84 12.25
C GLU A 54 -1.50 4.70 12.66
N GLN A 55 -1.17 4.60 13.95
CA GLN A 55 -0.38 3.49 14.51
C GLN A 55 -1.14 2.16 14.63
N LYS A 56 -2.47 2.19 14.71
CA LYS A 56 -3.32 0.99 14.78
C LYS A 56 -3.89 0.56 13.43
N LEU A 57 -3.91 1.47 12.46
CA LEU A 57 -4.03 1.11 11.07
C LEU A 57 -2.79 0.25 10.79
N PRO A 58 -2.98 -0.99 10.34
CA PRO A 58 -1.85 -1.80 9.94
C PRO A 58 -1.04 -0.96 8.97
N ASP A 59 0.26 -0.82 9.26
CA ASP A 59 1.23 -0.29 8.32
C ASP A 59 0.98 -1.06 7.01
N LEU A 60 0.28 -0.45 6.05
CA LEU A 60 0.08 -1.04 4.73
C LEU A 60 1.43 -1.31 4.05
N SER A 61 2.51 -0.71 4.60
CA SER A 61 3.88 -0.95 4.19
C SER A 61 4.58 -2.12 4.88
N ASN A 62 4.15 -2.61 6.06
CA ASN A 62 4.96 -3.55 6.86
C ASN A 62 4.21 -4.67 7.60
N SER A 63 2.87 -4.69 7.65
CA SER A 63 2.14 -5.81 8.29
C SER A 63 1.17 -6.46 7.32
N ASN A 64 1.66 -7.42 6.56
CA ASN A 64 1.09 -8.75 6.51
C ASN A 64 1.99 -9.61 5.63
N THR A 65 2.38 -10.75 6.18
CA THR A 65 2.78 -11.95 5.47
C THR A 65 1.81 -12.17 4.31
N TYR A 66 2.09 -11.59 3.14
CA TYR A 66 1.49 -12.08 1.91
C TYR A 66 1.90 -13.54 1.92
N GLN A 67 0.94 -14.45 2.13
CA GLN A 67 1.21 -15.86 1.97
C GLN A 67 1.51 -16.02 0.49
N VAL A 68 2.79 -15.87 0.18
CA VAL A 68 3.34 -16.20 -1.11
C VAL A 68 3.17 -17.70 -1.20
N GLN A 69 2.16 -18.11 -1.93
CA GLN A 69 1.85 -19.50 -2.12
C GLN A 69 2.49 -19.93 -3.43
N GLU A 70 3.10 -21.10 -3.39
CA GLU A 70 3.76 -21.67 -4.53
C GLU A 70 2.82 -22.64 -5.23
N TYR A 71 2.58 -22.40 -6.50
CA TYR A 71 1.66 -23.18 -7.32
C TYR A 71 2.34 -23.68 -8.59
N SER A 72 1.95 -24.85 -9.06
CA SER A 72 2.22 -25.25 -10.44
C SER A 72 1.37 -24.41 -11.38
N VAL A 73 1.97 -23.84 -12.42
CA VAL A 73 1.28 -22.92 -13.34
C VAL A 73 1.16 -23.56 -14.71
N THR A 74 -0.04 -23.54 -15.27
CA THR A 74 -0.30 -24.02 -16.62
C THR A 74 -1.12 -22.99 -17.40
N SER A 75 -1.01 -23.02 -18.72
CA SER A 75 -1.84 -22.21 -19.61
C SER A 75 -2.09 -22.97 -20.91
N SER A 76 -3.27 -22.77 -21.50
CA SER A 76 -3.59 -23.23 -22.86
C SER A 76 -3.22 -22.21 -23.94
N ASP A 77 -3.03 -20.94 -23.55
CA ASP A 77 -2.98 -19.82 -24.49
C ASP A 77 -1.55 -19.39 -24.83
N PHE A 78 -0.60 -19.76 -23.98
CA PHE A 78 0.83 -19.49 -24.16
C PHE A 78 1.66 -20.51 -23.39
N ASP A 79 2.93 -20.65 -23.77
CA ASP A 79 3.83 -21.57 -23.10
C ASP A 79 4.32 -20.97 -21.78
N VAL A 80 3.96 -21.62 -20.67
CA VAL A 80 4.52 -21.29 -19.35
C VAL A 80 5.96 -21.79 -19.29
N TYR A 81 6.89 -20.92 -18.87
CA TYR A 81 8.28 -21.32 -18.68
C TYR A 81 8.35 -22.49 -17.67
N ASP A 82 9.17 -23.50 -17.94
CA ASP A 82 9.45 -24.64 -17.06
C ASP A 82 8.24 -25.24 -16.30
N SER A 83 7.13 -25.48 -17.00
CA SER A 83 5.86 -25.93 -16.41
C SER A 83 5.89 -27.35 -15.80
N SER A 84 6.98 -28.11 -15.99
CA SER A 84 7.02 -29.54 -15.70
C SER A 84 7.46 -29.91 -14.28
N ASN A 85 8.20 -29.03 -13.59
CA ASN A 85 8.70 -29.29 -12.21
C ASN A 85 8.94 -28.03 -11.36
N GLU A 86 8.71 -26.82 -11.89
CA GLU A 86 8.84 -25.60 -11.10
C GLU A 86 7.49 -25.13 -10.55
N THR A 87 7.51 -24.69 -9.30
CA THR A 87 6.42 -23.92 -8.69
C THR A 87 6.71 -22.43 -8.84
N TYR A 88 5.65 -21.65 -8.93
CA TYR A 88 5.72 -20.21 -9.05
C TYR A 88 4.99 -19.52 -7.92
N GLN A 89 5.54 -18.39 -7.51
CA GLN A 89 4.96 -17.57 -6.47
C GLN A 89 3.74 -16.81 -7.01
N PHE A 90 2.62 -17.01 -6.34
CA PHE A 90 1.35 -16.34 -6.60
C PHE A 90 0.86 -15.62 -5.35
N LEU A 91 0.29 -14.43 -5.54
CA LEU A 91 -0.25 -13.63 -4.45
C LEU A 91 -1.39 -12.74 -4.94
N THR A 92 -2.37 -12.50 -4.06
CA THR A 92 -3.48 -11.59 -4.33
C THR A 92 -3.35 -10.36 -3.43
N LEU A 93 -3.24 -9.17 -4.03
CA LEU A 93 -3.12 -7.88 -3.34
C LEU A 93 -4.22 -6.94 -3.81
N ASP A 94 -4.96 -6.38 -2.85
CA ASP A 94 -6.02 -5.40 -3.12
C ASP A 94 -7.01 -5.88 -4.20
N GLY A 95 -7.37 -7.17 -4.15
CA GLY A 95 -8.26 -7.82 -5.11
C GLY A 95 -7.67 -8.05 -6.51
N ASN A 96 -6.35 -7.88 -6.68
CA ASN A 96 -5.65 -8.14 -7.93
C ASN A 96 -4.68 -9.31 -7.77
N ASP A 97 -4.66 -10.19 -8.77
CA ASP A 97 -3.75 -11.33 -8.79
C ASP A 97 -2.41 -10.97 -9.41
N TYR A 98 -1.35 -11.34 -8.71
CA TYR A 98 0.03 -11.19 -9.14
C TYR A 98 0.70 -12.54 -9.18
N ILE A 99 1.57 -12.70 -10.17
CA ILE A 99 2.39 -13.88 -10.31
C ILE A 99 3.84 -13.49 -10.58
N GLN A 100 4.75 -14.38 -10.22
CA GLN A 100 6.15 -14.22 -10.56
C GLN A 100 6.35 -14.06 -12.07
N ALA A 101 6.99 -12.97 -12.49
CA ALA A 101 7.19 -12.64 -13.90
C ALA A 101 8.01 -13.70 -14.66
N ARG A 102 8.79 -14.52 -13.95
CA ARG A 102 9.52 -15.67 -14.50
C ARG A 102 8.62 -16.66 -15.25
N VAL A 103 7.35 -16.78 -14.89
CA VAL A 103 6.33 -17.57 -15.64
C VAL A 103 6.35 -17.20 -17.13
N PHE A 104 6.61 -15.93 -17.44
CA PHE A 104 6.60 -15.38 -18.79
C PHE A 104 8.00 -15.22 -19.38
N LYS A 105 9.03 -15.92 -18.88
CA LYS A 105 10.43 -15.71 -19.27
C LYS A 105 10.66 -15.78 -20.79
N ASN A 106 9.94 -16.62 -21.51
CA ASN A 106 10.02 -16.74 -22.98
C ASN A 106 9.48 -15.50 -23.72
N TYR A 107 8.70 -14.66 -23.04
CA TYR A 107 7.99 -13.50 -23.58
C TYR A 107 8.38 -12.20 -22.87
N LEU A 108 9.38 -12.24 -21.98
CA LEU A 108 9.78 -11.13 -21.13
C LEU A 108 11.15 -10.60 -21.55
N ASP A 109 11.26 -9.27 -21.62
CA ASP A 109 12.51 -8.54 -21.79
C ASP A 109 12.63 -7.50 -20.68
N ILE A 110 13.71 -7.57 -19.90
CA ILE A 110 13.98 -6.71 -18.75
C ILE A 110 15.09 -5.73 -19.12
N LYS A 111 14.81 -4.43 -19.00
CA LYS A 111 15.78 -3.35 -19.20
C LYS A 111 15.77 -2.43 -17.99
N GLU A 112 16.81 -2.49 -17.17
CA GLU A 112 17.02 -1.66 -15.96
C GLU A 112 15.75 -1.45 -15.11
N ASN A 113 14.98 -0.41 -15.42
CA ASN A 113 13.76 0.00 -14.72
C ASN A 113 12.45 -0.31 -15.46
N THR A 114 12.50 -1.02 -16.58
CA THR A 114 11.34 -1.36 -17.41
C THR A 114 11.32 -2.84 -17.72
N ILE A 115 10.11 -3.40 -17.78
CA ILE A 115 9.87 -4.79 -18.15
C ILE A 115 8.84 -4.79 -19.26
N SER A 116 9.17 -5.46 -20.36
CA SER A 116 8.24 -5.62 -21.48
C SER A 116 7.80 -7.06 -21.65
N PHE A 117 6.50 -7.24 -21.91
CA PHE A 117 5.86 -8.53 -22.12
C PHE A 117 5.33 -8.58 -23.55
N LYS A 118 5.76 -9.60 -24.30
CA LYS A 118 5.38 -9.86 -25.69
C LYS A 118 4.72 -11.22 -25.80
N LEU A 119 3.52 -11.33 -25.25
CA LEU A 119 2.72 -12.55 -25.24
C LEU A 119 2.16 -12.89 -26.64
N PRO A 120 1.94 -14.17 -26.96
CA PRO A 120 1.34 -14.60 -28.23
C PRO A 120 -0.01 -13.92 -28.47
N SER A 121 -0.25 -13.45 -29.70
CA SER A 121 -1.54 -12.84 -30.11
C SER A 121 -1.95 -11.59 -29.30
N ARG A 122 -1.03 -10.95 -28.59
CA ARG A 122 -1.23 -9.70 -27.86
C ARG A 122 -0.23 -8.62 -28.30
N VAL A 123 -0.62 -7.37 -28.09
CA VAL A 123 0.29 -6.23 -28.29
C VAL A 123 1.35 -6.24 -27.19
N GLN A 124 2.59 -5.89 -27.53
CA GLN A 124 3.64 -5.75 -26.52
C GLN A 124 3.26 -4.68 -25.49
N GLN A 125 3.37 -5.03 -24.22
CA GLN A 125 3.12 -4.11 -23.12
C GLN A 125 4.43 -3.83 -22.39
N VAL A 126 4.61 -2.59 -21.96
CA VAL A 126 5.82 -2.15 -21.26
C VAL A 126 5.39 -1.53 -19.95
N PHE A 127 5.98 -2.00 -18.86
CA PHE A 127 5.71 -1.53 -17.51
C PHE A 127 6.98 -1.00 -16.87
N THR A 128 6.82 -0.03 -15.98
CA THR A 128 7.89 0.43 -15.10
C THR A 128 7.99 -0.53 -13.92
N LYS A 129 9.19 -1.01 -13.63
CA LYS A 129 9.46 -1.84 -12.45
C LYS A 129 9.54 -0.95 -11.21
N HIS A 130 8.84 -1.32 -10.15
CA HIS A 130 8.95 -0.65 -8.85
C HIS A 130 9.66 -1.54 -7.83
N ASP A 131 10.49 -0.96 -6.96
CA ASP A 131 11.27 -1.73 -5.98
C ASP A 131 10.44 -2.30 -4.82
N THR A 132 9.20 -1.84 -4.67
CA THR A 132 8.26 -2.33 -3.68
C THR A 132 6.82 -2.19 -4.19
N TYR A 133 5.91 -2.92 -3.56
CA TYR A 133 4.50 -2.80 -3.84
C TYR A 133 3.98 -1.39 -3.56
N ARG A 134 3.15 -0.86 -4.47
CA ARG A 134 2.34 0.34 -4.27
C ARG A 134 0.94 0.04 -4.80
N LEU A 135 -0.07 0.69 -4.23
CA LEU A 135 -1.46 0.52 -4.64
C LEU A 135 -1.58 0.65 -6.17
N SER A 136 -2.20 -0.36 -6.80
CA SER A 136 -2.45 -0.42 -8.25
C SER A 136 -1.20 -0.48 -9.14
N VAL A 137 -0.03 -0.83 -8.62
CA VAL A 137 1.17 -1.01 -9.45
C VAL A 137 1.04 -2.25 -10.36
N ASP A 138 1.47 -2.14 -11.62
CA ASP A 138 1.42 -3.28 -12.54
C ASP A 138 2.55 -4.28 -12.32
N VAL A 139 3.74 -3.78 -11.97
CA VAL A 139 4.95 -4.59 -11.79
C VAL A 139 5.76 -4.07 -10.61
N PHE A 140 6.14 -4.96 -9.71
CA PHE A 140 7.01 -4.64 -8.59
C PHE A 140 7.99 -5.77 -8.26
N SER A 141 9.03 -5.45 -7.51
CA SER A 141 10.02 -6.39 -7.01
C SER A 141 9.85 -6.56 -5.50
N LYS A 142 10.05 -7.77 -5.00
CA LYS A 142 10.13 -8.08 -3.56
C LYS A 142 11.10 -9.26 -3.38
N ASP A 143 12.08 -9.11 -2.49
CA ASP A 143 13.07 -10.16 -2.20
C ASP A 143 13.75 -10.70 -3.48
N ASP A 144 14.16 -9.81 -4.39
CA ASP A 144 14.72 -10.11 -5.72
C ASP A 144 13.78 -10.87 -6.70
N ILE A 145 12.50 -11.01 -6.35
CA ILE A 145 11.47 -11.63 -7.17
C ILE A 145 10.57 -10.55 -7.77
N VAL A 146 10.46 -10.57 -9.10
CA VAL A 146 9.58 -9.66 -9.83
C VAL A 146 8.18 -10.26 -9.93
N PHE A 147 7.18 -9.49 -9.53
CA PHE A 147 5.77 -9.81 -9.65
C PHE A 147 5.11 -8.92 -10.70
N VAL A 148 4.19 -9.50 -11.47
CA VAL A 148 3.38 -8.80 -12.46
C VAL A 148 1.90 -9.05 -12.21
N LYS A 149 1.11 -7.99 -12.35
CA LYS A 149 -0.35 -8.00 -12.27
C LYS A 149 -0.93 -8.68 -13.51
N LEU A 150 -1.65 -9.78 -13.30
CA LEU A 150 -2.24 -10.57 -14.40
C LEU A 150 -3.27 -9.78 -15.21
N ALA A 151 -4.11 -9.00 -14.52
CA ALA A 151 -5.13 -8.17 -15.17
C ALA A 151 -4.52 -7.15 -16.16
N SER A 152 -3.33 -6.63 -15.87
CA SER A 152 -2.63 -5.67 -16.74
C SER A 152 -2.12 -6.33 -18.03
N LEU A 153 -1.86 -7.64 -17.98
CA LEU A 153 -1.56 -8.48 -19.13
C LEU A 153 -2.82 -9.00 -19.86
N GLY A 154 -4.01 -8.68 -19.36
CA GLY A 154 -5.26 -9.26 -19.86
C GLY A 154 -5.32 -10.77 -19.66
N ILE A 155 -4.78 -11.25 -18.54
CA ILE A 155 -4.78 -12.65 -18.12
C ILE A 155 -5.65 -12.80 -16.87
N HIS A 156 -6.38 -13.90 -16.78
CA HIS A 156 -7.13 -14.33 -15.62
C HIS A 156 -6.49 -15.60 -15.04
N ALA A 157 -6.46 -15.72 -13.71
CA ALA A 157 -6.04 -16.92 -13.02
C ALA A 157 -7.27 -17.68 -12.51
N SER A 158 -7.29 -18.99 -12.75
CA SER A 158 -8.27 -19.90 -12.15
C SER A 158 -7.54 -20.96 -11.35
N GLN A 159 -7.98 -21.21 -10.12
CA GLN A 159 -7.40 -22.24 -9.28
C GLN A 159 -8.05 -23.60 -9.57
N LEU A 160 -7.23 -24.60 -9.90
CA LEU A 160 -7.64 -25.99 -10.08
C LEU A 160 -6.83 -26.88 -9.14
N GLY A 161 -7.36 -27.09 -7.93
CA GLY A 161 -6.65 -27.83 -6.87
C GLY A 161 -5.40 -27.07 -6.40
N ASN A 162 -4.23 -27.68 -6.60
CA ASN A 162 -2.93 -27.09 -6.26
C ASN A 162 -2.20 -26.46 -7.46
N SER A 163 -2.95 -26.15 -8.52
CA SER A 163 -2.42 -25.53 -9.73
C SER A 163 -3.19 -24.27 -10.08
N ILE A 164 -2.48 -23.30 -10.65
CA ILE A 164 -3.05 -22.08 -11.23
C ILE A 164 -3.08 -22.25 -12.74
N VAL A 165 -4.27 -22.17 -13.32
CA VAL A 165 -4.50 -22.16 -14.76
C VAL A 165 -4.64 -20.71 -15.21
N LEU A 166 -3.73 -20.26 -16.06
CA LEU A 166 -3.76 -18.93 -16.66
C LEU A 166 -4.45 -18.99 -18.02
N SER A 167 -5.35 -18.04 -18.27
CA SER A 167 -6.00 -17.87 -19.56
C SER A 167 -6.16 -16.40 -19.91
N TYR A 168 -6.26 -16.09 -21.19
CA TYR A 168 -6.56 -14.74 -21.64
C TYR A 168 -7.97 -14.33 -21.21
N SER A 169 -8.05 -13.15 -20.59
CA SER A 169 -9.32 -12.51 -20.32
C SER A 169 -9.99 -12.17 -21.65
N ILE A 170 -11.20 -12.68 -21.84
CA ILE A 170 -12.07 -12.34 -22.96
C ILE A 170 -12.44 -10.87 -22.79
N THR A 171 -11.75 -10.01 -23.53
CA THR A 171 -12.14 -8.60 -23.63
C THR A 171 -13.40 -8.57 -24.50
N ILE A 172 -14.58 -8.58 -23.88
CA ILE A 172 -15.82 -8.23 -24.58
C ILE A 172 -15.66 -6.77 -24.96
N LYS A 173 -15.45 -6.54 -26.25
CA LYS A 173 -15.28 -5.22 -26.84
C LYS A 173 -16.63 -4.57 -27.08
#